data_AF-A0A6P0JXD4-F1
#
_entry.id   AF-A0A6P0JXD4-F1
#
_cell.length_a   1.000
_cell.length_b   1.000
_cell.length_c   1.000
_cell.angle_alpha   90.00
_cell.angle_beta   90.00
_cell.angle_gamma   90.00
#
_symmetry.space_group_name_H-M   'P 1'
#
loop_
_entity.id
_entity.type
_entity.pdbx_description
1 polymer ?
#
loop_
_entity_poly.entity_id
_entity_poly.type
_entity_poly.pdbx_seq_one_letter_code
_entity_poly.pdbx_strand_id
1 'polypeptide(L)'
;VAEISRLVVNLIVNQVLPATRNDIEILLQYTVNKTIDELPAYQGVRQLPGMEQFKTNLTKQTIHQLYQIVYTQIQELIKEDEKFDELIEQLSESLTNSIRSEMQAKESIERLEYLLIALIEEIKVNYVQRLSQEDVEELMDQTRALRQRKVTPVADD
;
A
#
# COMPACT_ATOMS: atom_id res chain seq x y z
N VAL A 1 -13.30 16.73 11.48
CA VAL A 1 -11.90 16.35 11.21
C VAL A 1 -11.70 14.85 11.37
N ALA A 2 -12.12 14.26 12.50
CA ALA A 2 -12.08 12.82 12.76
C ALA A 2 -12.61 11.92 11.61
N GLU A 3 -13.71 12.29 10.96
CA GLU A 3 -14.29 11.51 9.85
C GLU A 3 -13.42 11.50 8.58
N ILE A 4 -12.75 12.62 8.28
CA ILE A 4 -11.80 12.73 7.17
C ILE A 4 -10.52 11.94 7.49
N SER A 5 -10.01 12.04 8.73
CA SER A 5 -8.83 11.30 9.15
C SER A 5 -9.06 9.79 9.07
N ARG A 6 -10.24 9.30 9.49
CA ARG A 6 -10.63 7.89 9.36
C ARG A 6 -10.75 7.45 7.90
N LEU A 7 -11.31 8.29 7.02
CA LEU A 7 -11.39 8.03 5.59
C LEU A 7 -9.99 7.93 4.95
N VAL A 8 -9.09 8.87 5.27
CA VAL A 8 -7.72 8.91 4.75
C VAL A 8 -6.92 7.70 5.24
N VAL A 9 -7.00 7.35 6.52
CA VAL A 9 -6.34 6.17 7.07
C VAL A 9 -6.85 4.89 6.42
N ASN A 10 -8.16 4.75 6.24
CA ASN A 10 -8.73 3.60 5.53
C ASN A 10 -8.26 3.51 4.07
N LEU A 11 -8.19 4.65 3.37
CA LEU A 11 -7.70 4.70 1.99
C LEU A 11 -6.22 4.31 1.92
N ILE A 12 -5.38 4.85 2.82
CA ILE A 12 -3.95 4.53 2.88
C ILE A 12 -3.74 3.04 3.13
N VAL A 13 -4.40 2.48 4.14
CA VAL A 13 -4.15 1.09 4.55
C VAL A 13 -4.78 0.09 3.60
N ASN A 14 -5.98 0.34 3.11
CA ASN A 14 -6.66 -0.65 2.26
C ASN A 14 -6.29 -0.53 0.78
N GLN A 15 -5.81 0.64 0.32
CA GLN A 15 -5.53 0.86 -1.10
C GLN A 15 -4.07 1.23 -1.38
N VAL A 16 -3.53 2.24 -0.70
CA VAL A 16 -2.18 2.75 -1.00
C VAL A 16 -1.10 1.75 -0.61
N LEU A 17 -1.09 1.28 0.65
CA LEU A 17 -0.08 0.34 1.13
C LEU A 17 0.00 -0.92 0.24
N PRO A 18 -1.11 -1.61 -0.10
CA PRO A 18 -1.06 -2.74 -1.03
C PRO A 18 -0.54 -2.37 -2.42
N ALA A 19 -0.97 -1.23 -2.97
CA ALA A 19 -0.58 -0.80 -4.30
C ALA A 19 0.91 -0.45 -4.39
N THR A 20 1.47 0.16 -3.34
CA THR A 20 2.88 0.57 -3.27
C THR A 20 3.77 -0.47 -2.59
N ARG A 21 3.25 -1.67 -2.30
CA ARG A 21 3.96 -2.72 -1.56
C ARG A 21 5.33 -3.01 -2.15
N ASN A 22 5.39 -3.22 -3.46
CA ASN A 22 6.63 -3.58 -4.14
C ASN A 22 7.71 -2.50 -3.96
N ASP A 23 7.31 -1.23 -4.07
CA ASP A 23 8.25 -0.11 -3.95
C ASP A 23 8.76 0.06 -2.52
N ILE A 24 7.87 -0.14 -1.54
CA ILE A 24 8.24 -0.18 -0.11
C ILE A 24 9.22 -1.33 0.14
N GLU A 25 8.93 -2.54 -0.35
CA GLU A 25 9.80 -3.71 -0.19
C GLU A 25 11.17 -3.48 -0.84
N ILE A 26 11.24 -2.85 -2.02
CA ILE A 26 12.50 -2.51 -2.69
C ILE A 26 13.31 -1.51 -1.86
N LEU A 27 12.67 -0.45 -1.36
CA LEU A 27 13.34 0.58 -0.57
C LEU A 27 13.90 0.01 0.73
N LEU A 28 13.13 -0.84 1.41
CA LEU A 28 13.57 -1.52 2.63
C LEU A 28 14.70 -2.50 2.34
N GLN A 29 14.61 -3.28 1.27
CA GLN A 29 15.68 -4.19 0.84
C GLN A 29 16.97 -3.43 0.56
N TYR A 30 16.89 -2.30 -0.16
CA TYR A 30 18.05 -1.46 -0.43
C TYR A 30 18.69 -0.96 0.86
N THR A 31 17.87 -0.42 1.77
CA THR A 31 18.34 0.13 3.04
C THR A 31 19.04 -0.94 3.89
N VAL A 32 18.41 -2.11 4.04
CA VAL A 32 18.98 -3.22 4.81
C VAL A 32 20.25 -3.78 4.15
N ASN A 33 20.25 -3.98 2.83
CA ASN A 33 21.44 -4.45 2.13
C ASN A 33 22.61 -3.49 2.28
N LYS A 34 22.35 -2.17 2.18
CA LYS A 34 23.37 -1.14 2.39
C LYS A 34 23.94 -1.21 3.81
N THR A 35 23.09 -1.33 4.83
CA THR A 35 23.54 -1.49 6.22
C THR A 35 24.36 -2.76 6.40
N ILE A 36 23.95 -3.89 5.81
CA ILE A 36 24.71 -5.14 5.87
C ILE A 36 26.09 -5.00 5.20
N ASP A 37 26.17 -4.29 4.07
CA ASP A 37 27.44 -4.07 3.36
C ASP A 37 28.46 -3.24 4.15
N GLU A 38 27.96 -2.38 5.04
CA GLU A 38 28.77 -1.57 5.95
C GLU A 38 29.28 -2.38 7.17
N LEU A 39 28.73 -3.57 7.44
CA LEU A 39 29.15 -4.39 8.59
C LEU A 39 30.52 -5.05 8.35
N PRO A 40 31.49 -4.90 9.26
CA PRO A 40 32.80 -5.56 9.16
C PRO A 40 32.70 -7.08 9.05
N ALA A 41 31.72 -7.69 9.74
CA ALA A 41 31.48 -9.12 9.70
C ALA A 41 31.07 -9.62 8.30
N TYR A 42 30.31 -8.81 7.54
CA TYR A 42 29.90 -9.15 6.18
C TYR A 42 31.06 -9.04 5.19
N GLN A 43 31.92 -8.03 5.35
CA GLN A 43 33.08 -7.83 4.47
C GLN A 43 34.03 -9.04 4.45
N GLY A 44 34.18 -9.72 5.58
CA GLY A 44 35.02 -10.93 5.69
C GLY A 44 34.47 -12.15 4.93
N VAL A 45 33.15 -12.26 4.76
CA VAL A 45 32.50 -13.40 4.08
C VAL A 45 32.02 -13.08 2.67
N ARG A 46 32.00 -11.80 2.28
CA ARG A 46 31.56 -11.30 0.97
C ARG A 46 32.27 -11.95 -0.22
N GLN A 47 33.52 -12.36 -0.03
CA GLN A 47 34.35 -12.95 -1.08
C GLN A 47 33.95 -14.40 -1.42
N LEU A 48 33.10 -15.04 -0.61
CA LEU A 48 32.66 -16.41 -0.87
C LEU A 48 31.67 -16.45 -2.04
N PRO A 49 31.82 -17.43 -2.96
CA PRO A 49 30.92 -17.58 -4.09
C PRO A 49 29.48 -17.82 -3.59
N GLY A 50 28.53 -17.06 -4.13
CA GLY A 50 27.11 -17.16 -3.78
C GLY A 50 26.68 -16.37 -2.53
N MET A 51 27.60 -15.73 -1.80
CA MET A 51 27.26 -14.98 -0.58
C MET A 51 26.38 -13.75 -0.84
N GLU A 52 26.61 -13.04 -1.95
CA GLU A 52 25.77 -11.91 -2.37
C GLU A 52 24.34 -12.36 -2.67
N GLN A 53 24.16 -13.46 -3.43
CA GLN A 53 22.84 -13.99 -3.74
C GLN A 53 22.12 -14.48 -2.47
N PHE A 54 22.84 -15.10 -1.55
CA PHE A 54 22.28 -15.52 -0.27
C PHE A 54 21.79 -14.31 0.54
N LYS A 55 22.61 -13.27 0.68
CA LYS A 55 22.21 -12.01 1.33
C LYS A 55 20.95 -11.44 0.69
N THR A 56 20.95 -11.25 -0.63
CA THR A 56 19.81 -10.66 -1.34
C THR A 56 18.53 -11.46 -1.14
N ASN A 57 18.60 -12.79 -1.24
CA ASN A 57 17.44 -13.65 -1.05
C ASN A 57 16.93 -13.61 0.40
N LEU A 58 17.83 -13.65 1.37
CA LEU A 58 17.49 -13.55 2.79
C LEU A 58 16.82 -12.20 3.09
N THR A 59 17.45 -11.08 2.69
CA THR A 59 16.89 -9.74 2.87
C THR A 59 15.51 -9.64 2.23
N LYS A 60 15.35 -10.10 0.99
CA LYS A 60 14.05 -10.08 0.29
C LYS A 60 12.98 -10.84 1.06
N GLN A 61 13.27 -12.06 1.51
CA GLN A 61 12.31 -12.87 2.27
C GLN A 61 11.95 -12.24 3.61
N THR A 62 12.95 -11.73 4.35
CA THR A 62 12.73 -11.08 5.64
C THR A 62 11.89 -9.81 5.49
N ILE A 63 12.19 -8.96 4.52
CA ILE A 63 11.41 -7.74 4.26
C ILE A 63 9.98 -8.08 3.85
N HIS A 64 9.79 -9.08 2.98
CA HIS A 64 8.47 -9.52 2.56
C HIS A 64 7.61 -10.00 3.73
N GLN A 65 8.18 -10.82 4.61
CA GLN A 65 7.49 -11.32 5.80
C GLN A 65 7.19 -10.20 6.80
N LEU A 66 8.17 -9.32 7.03
CA LEU A 66 8.00 -8.17 7.92
C LEU A 66 6.88 -7.25 7.43
N TYR A 67 6.86 -6.95 6.14
CA TYR A 67 5.80 -6.15 5.52
C TYR A 67 4.42 -6.80 5.75
N GLN A 68 4.29 -8.10 5.53
CA GLN A 68 3.03 -8.82 5.72
C GLN A 68 2.55 -8.80 7.18
N ILE A 69 3.46 -8.99 8.13
CA ILE A 69 3.14 -8.94 9.57
C ILE A 69 2.64 -7.54 9.92
N VAL A 70 3.42 -6.50 9.57
CA VAL A 70 3.08 -5.11 9.88
C VAL A 70 1.76 -4.71 9.20
N TYR A 71 1.57 -5.08 7.94
CA TYR A 71 0.36 -4.80 7.18
C TYR A 71 -0.88 -5.41 7.85
N THR A 72 -0.80 -6.69 8.22
CA THR A 72 -1.89 -7.39 8.92
C THR A 72 -2.20 -6.73 10.26
N GLN A 73 -1.19 -6.42 11.07
CA GLN A 73 -1.42 -5.74 12.34
C GLN A 73 -2.08 -4.36 12.17
N ILE A 74 -1.65 -3.58 11.17
CA ILE A 74 -2.25 -2.28 10.88
C ILE A 74 -3.73 -2.45 10.45
N GLN A 75 -4.06 -3.47 9.65
CA GLN A 75 -5.45 -3.76 9.27
C GLN A 75 -6.33 -4.16 10.47
N GLU A 76 -5.77 -4.85 11.46
CA GLU A 76 -6.47 -5.20 12.70
C GLU A 76 -6.75 -3.96 13.55
N LEU A 77 -5.75 -3.09 13.71
CA LEU A 77 -5.86 -1.88 14.54
C LEU A 77 -6.90 -0.88 14.00
N ILE A 78 -7.10 -0.79 12.68
CA ILE A 78 -8.09 0.13 12.10
C ILE A 78 -9.54 -0.29 12.34
N LYS A 79 -9.80 -1.56 12.64
CA LYS A 79 -11.18 -2.06 12.76
C LYS A 79 -11.84 -1.60 14.05
N GLU A 80 -11.21 -1.84 15.20
CA GLU A 80 -11.84 -1.61 16.52
C GLU A 80 -10.80 -1.33 17.64
N ASP A 81 -9.75 -0.53 17.39
CA ASP A 81 -8.81 -0.11 18.44
C ASP A 81 -9.00 1.37 18.81
N GLU A 82 -9.59 1.61 20.00
CA GLU A 82 -9.84 2.94 20.55
C GLU A 82 -8.55 3.75 20.75
N LYS A 83 -7.44 3.08 21.11
CA LYS A 83 -6.15 3.76 21.31
C LYS A 83 -5.52 4.15 19.98
N PHE A 84 -5.69 3.31 18.96
CA PHE A 84 -5.27 3.63 17.60
C PHE A 84 -6.01 4.86 17.06
N ASP A 85 -7.33 4.93 17.26
CA ASP A 85 -8.14 6.09 16.85
C ASP A 85 -7.66 7.38 17.55
N GLU A 86 -7.36 7.33 18.86
CA GLU A 86 -6.81 8.47 19.61
C GLU A 86 -5.45 8.94 19.05
N LEU A 87 -4.54 8.00 18.74
CA LEU A 87 -3.22 8.32 18.20
C LEU A 87 -3.30 8.96 16.80
N ILE A 88 -4.24 8.49 15.96
CA ILE A 88 -4.49 9.07 14.63
C ILE A 88 -5.06 10.48 14.76
N GLU A 89 -5.99 10.70 15.69
CA GLU A 89 -6.54 12.04 15.94
C GLU A 89 -5.45 13.01 16.38
N GLN A 90 -4.61 12.63 17.35
CA GLN A 90 -3.48 13.42 17.83
C GLN A 90 -2.47 13.72 16.71
N LEU A 91 -2.15 12.72 15.88
CA LEU A 91 -1.26 12.91 14.74
C LEU A 91 -1.86 13.88 13.72
N SER A 92 -3.14 13.73 13.41
CA SER A 92 -3.87 14.60 12.48
C SER A 92 -3.88 16.06 12.96
N GLU A 93 -4.11 16.28 14.25
CA GLU A 93 -4.07 17.62 14.85
C GLU A 93 -2.67 18.23 14.81
N SER A 94 -1.65 17.46 15.23
CA SER A 94 -0.25 17.90 15.23
C SER A 94 0.25 18.22 13.83
N LEU A 95 -0.08 17.38 12.85
CA LEU A 95 0.26 17.59 11.45
C LEU A 95 -0.44 18.84 10.90
N THR A 96 -1.74 19.00 11.16
CA THR A 96 -2.50 20.17 10.69
C THR A 96 -1.97 21.46 11.31
N ASN A 97 -1.64 21.45 12.60
CA ASN A 97 -1.10 22.62 13.29
C ASN A 97 0.30 22.98 12.78
N SER A 98 1.17 21.99 12.60
CA SER A 98 2.53 22.17 12.03
C SER A 98 2.47 22.69 10.59
N ILE A 99 1.60 22.11 9.77
CA ILE A 99 1.37 22.55 8.40
C ILE A 99 0.83 23.98 8.39
N ARG A 100 -0.15 24.32 9.24
CA ARG A 100 -0.70 25.68 9.33
C ARG A 100 0.35 26.71 9.78
N SER A 101 1.21 26.38 10.74
CA SER A 101 2.27 27.28 11.19
C SER A 101 3.31 27.54 10.10
N GLU A 102 3.69 26.51 9.33
CA GLU A 102 4.60 26.64 8.20
C GLU A 102 3.92 27.32 6.97
N MET A 103 2.62 27.09 6.75
CA MET A 103 1.84 27.69 5.66
C MET A 103 1.55 29.20 5.85
N GLN A 104 1.64 29.74 7.06
CA GLN A 104 1.67 31.20 7.26
C GLN A 104 2.89 31.85 6.59
N ALA A 105 3.92 31.07 6.21
CA ALA A 105 4.89 31.43 5.19
C ALA A 105 4.31 31.07 3.79
N LYS A 106 3.62 32.06 3.20
CA LYS A 106 2.82 32.11 1.96
C LYS A 106 3.13 31.20 0.74
N GLU A 107 4.27 30.55 0.63
CA GLU A 107 4.68 29.82 -0.60
C GLU A 107 4.31 28.32 -0.57
N SER A 108 3.99 27.77 0.60
CA SER A 108 3.83 26.32 0.81
C SER A 108 2.45 25.77 0.43
N ILE A 109 1.41 26.62 0.31
CA ILE A 109 0.00 26.21 0.15
C ILE A 109 -0.29 25.69 -1.25
N GLU A 110 0.01 26.48 -2.27
CA GLU A 110 -0.27 26.14 -3.67
C GLU A 110 0.48 24.86 -4.11
N ARG A 111 1.69 24.68 -3.57
CA ARG A 111 2.49 23.47 -3.82
C ARG A 111 1.93 22.25 -3.12
N LEU A 112 1.40 22.38 -1.90
CA LEU A 112 0.77 21.28 -1.18
C LEU A 112 -0.54 20.85 -1.86
N GLU A 113 -1.37 21.81 -2.27
CA GLU A 113 -2.60 21.53 -3.04
C GLU A 113 -2.27 20.78 -4.34
N TYR A 114 -1.27 21.24 -5.08
CA TYR A 114 -0.80 20.55 -6.28
C TYR A 114 -0.35 19.11 -6.01
N LEU A 115 0.44 18.88 -4.95
CA LEU A 115 0.94 17.55 -4.60
C LEU A 115 -0.17 16.60 -4.12
N LEU A 116 -1.15 17.11 -3.38
CA LEU A 116 -2.32 16.32 -2.96
C LEU A 116 -3.21 15.94 -4.15
N ILE A 117 -3.41 16.87 -5.09
CA ILE A 117 -4.12 16.59 -6.34
C ILE A 117 -3.35 15.55 -7.17
N ALA A 118 -2.04 15.71 -7.31
CA ALA A 118 -1.19 14.76 -8.04
C ALA A 118 -1.22 13.35 -7.43
N LEU A 119 -1.15 13.24 -6.10
CA LEU A 119 -1.26 11.98 -5.38
C LEU A 119 -2.62 11.30 -5.62
N ILE A 120 -3.72 12.05 -5.56
CA ILE A 120 -5.07 11.53 -5.82
C ILE A 120 -5.19 11.06 -7.28
N GLU A 121 -4.63 11.80 -8.23
CA GLU A 121 -4.64 11.44 -9.65
C GLU A 121 -3.86 10.15 -9.92
N GLU A 122 -2.68 9.99 -9.30
CA GLU A 122 -1.86 8.79 -9.40
C GLU A 122 -2.54 7.56 -8.78
N ILE A 123 -3.22 7.72 -7.64
CA ILE A 123 -4.04 6.67 -7.03
C ILE A 123 -5.21 6.31 -7.97
N LYS A 124 -5.88 7.30 -8.56
CA LYS A 124 -7.02 7.08 -9.46
C LYS A 124 -6.61 6.32 -10.73
N VAL A 125 -5.48 6.67 -11.34
CA VAL A 125 -4.96 5.96 -12.53
C VAL A 125 -4.71 4.48 -12.21
N ASN A 126 -4.08 4.18 -11.07
CA ASN A 126 -3.84 2.81 -10.63
C ASN A 126 -5.14 2.06 -10.25
N TYR A 127 -6.14 2.75 -9.69
CA TYR A 127 -7.42 2.16 -9.29
C TYR A 127 -8.34 1.87 -10.49
N VAL A 128 -8.41 2.78 -11.46
CA VAL A 128 -9.24 2.64 -12.67
C VAL A 128 -8.72 1.53 -13.59
N GLN A 129 -7.40 1.34 -13.68
CA GLN A 129 -6.84 0.22 -14.46
C GLN A 129 -7.21 -1.15 -13.89
N ARG A 130 -7.27 -1.31 -12.56
CA ARG A 130 -7.62 -2.59 -11.92
C ARG A 130 -9.10 -2.96 -12.08
N LEU A 131 -10.03 -2.00 -11.91
CA LEU A 131 -11.47 -2.25 -12.12
C LEU A 131 -11.78 -2.67 -13.57
N SER A 132 -11.00 -2.18 -14.55
CA SER A 132 -11.27 -2.47 -15.96
C SER A 132 -10.95 -3.89 -16.40
N GLN A 133 -10.12 -4.63 -15.65
CA GLN A 133 -9.74 -6.01 -15.99
C GLN A 133 -10.44 -7.04 -15.10
N GLU A 134 -10.56 -6.78 -13.80
CA GLU A 134 -11.10 -7.76 -12.84
C GLU A 134 -12.64 -7.84 -12.89
N ASP A 135 -13.34 -6.70 -13.00
CA ASP A 135 -14.81 -6.68 -13.02
C ASP A 135 -15.40 -7.07 -14.39
N VAL A 136 -14.69 -6.83 -15.49
CA VAL A 136 -15.16 -7.17 -16.84
C VAL A 136 -15.18 -8.69 -17.03
N GLU A 137 -14.14 -9.39 -16.57
CA GLU A 137 -14.06 -10.85 -16.63
C GLU A 137 -15.18 -11.48 -15.79
N GLU A 138 -15.40 -10.98 -14.56
CA GLU A 138 -16.45 -11.47 -13.67
C GLU A 138 -17.86 -11.21 -14.23
N LEU A 139 -18.13 -10.01 -14.79
CA LEU A 139 -19.40 -9.68 -15.44
C LEU A 139 -19.65 -10.50 -16.71
N MET A 140 -18.59 -10.83 -17.47
CA MET A 140 -18.69 -11.69 -18.66
C MET A 140 -19.01 -13.13 -18.28
N ASP A 141 -18.44 -13.65 -17.20
CA ASP A 141 -18.72 -15.00 -16.71
C ASP A 141 -20.12 -15.12 -16.10
N GLN A 142 -20.58 -14.11 -15.35
CA GLN A 142 -21.96 -14.03 -14.89
C GLN A 142 -22.96 -14.02 -16.06
N THR A 143 -22.63 -13.30 -17.14
CA THR A 143 -23.49 -13.26 -18.35
C THR A 143 -23.50 -14.61 -19.09
N ARG A 144 -22.37 -15.32 -19.16
CA ARG A 144 -22.27 -16.66 -19.74
C ARG A 144 -23.08 -17.68 -18.94
N ALA A 145 -23.00 -17.65 -17.61
CA ALA A 145 -23.78 -18.51 -16.73
C ALA A 145 -25.30 -18.29 -16.87
N LEU A 146 -25.73 -17.03 -16.99
CA LEU A 146 -27.14 -16.68 -17.19
C LEU A 146 -27.67 -17.12 -18.57
N ARG A 147 -26.84 -17.06 -19.62
CA ARG A 147 -27.21 -17.57 -20.96
C ARG A 147 -27.33 -19.09 -20.96
N GLN A 148 -26.41 -19.82 -20.34
CA GLN A 148 -26.46 -21.28 -20.27
C GLN A 148 -27.68 -21.77 -19.47
N ARG A 149 -28.09 -21.04 -18.43
CA ARG A 149 -29.28 -21.36 -17.62
C ARG A 149 -30.60 -21.16 -18.36
N LYS A 150 -30.62 -20.38 -19.45
CA LYS A 150 -31.79 -20.18 -20.32
C LYS A 150 -31.86 -21.17 -21.49
N VAL A 151 -30.83 -21.99 -21.71
CA VAL A 151 -30.79 -23.02 -22.75
C VAL A 151 -30.95 -24.40 -22.11
N THR A 152 -32.10 -24.64 -21.49
CA THR A 152 -32.60 -26.01 -21.31
C THR A 152 -33.65 -26.21 -22.40
N PRO A 153 -33.53 -27.22 -23.28
CA PRO A 153 -34.49 -27.38 -24.37
C PRO A 153 -35.86 -27.74 -23.76
N VAL A 154 -36.88 -26.98 -24.15
CA VAL A 154 -38.28 -27.43 -24.06
C VAL A 154 -38.34 -28.69 -24.92
N ALA A 155 -38.53 -29.85 -24.28
CA ALA A 155 -38.87 -31.08 -24.99
C ALA A 155 -40.25 -30.87 -25.61
N ASP A 156 -40.30 -30.93 -26.95
CA ASP A 156 -41.53 -31.16 -27.70
C ASP A 156 -42.08 -32.57 -27.40
N ASP A 157 -43.41 -32.67 -27.49
CA ASP A 157 -44.35 -33.80 -27.35
C ASP A 157 -44.88 -34.16 -25.95
#